data_AF-A0A2S9G6H3-F1
#
_entry.id   AF-A0A2S9G6H3-F1
#
_cell.length_a   1.000
_cell.length_b   1.000
_cell.length_c   1.000
_cell.angle_alpha   90.00
_cell.angle_beta   90.00
_cell.angle_gamma   90.00
#
_symmetry.space_group_name_H-M   'P 1'
#
loop_
_entity.id
_entity.type
_entity.pdbx_description
1 polymer ?
#
loop_
_entity_poly.entity_id
_entity_poly.type
_entity_poly.pdbx_seq_one_letter_code
_entity_poly.pdbx_strand_id
1 'polypeptide(L)'
;RVATSFSARQFNLLITNVPGAQSQMYIAGTKLLETYAVPPLLHNQTLAIGVTSYNGMLYFGINADRDAMSDVDMLPSLLREALDE
;
A
#
# COMPACT_ATOMS: atom_id res chain seq x y z
N ARG A 1 -18.43 -3.68 -7.05
CA ARG A 1 -17.85 -3.05 -5.85
C ARG A 1 -18.05 -4.01 -4.68
N VAL A 2 -17.08 -4.88 -4.43
CA VAL A 2 -17.14 -5.90 -3.35
C VAL A 2 -16.11 -5.53 -2.30
N ALA A 3 -16.51 -4.60 -1.45
CA ALA A 3 -15.91 -4.14 -0.20
C ALA A 3 -16.88 -3.00 0.20
N THR A 4 -17.71 -3.05 1.23
CA THR A 4 -17.42 -3.42 2.61
C THR A 4 -18.71 -3.42 3.44
N SER A 5 -18.89 -4.41 4.32
CA SER A 5 -19.74 -4.28 5.52
C SER A 5 -18.94 -4.77 6.72
N PHE A 6 -17.90 -4.04 7.11
CA PHE A 6 -17.15 -4.29 8.33
C PHE A 6 -17.40 -3.15 9.31
N SER A 7 -17.61 -3.48 10.58
CA SER A 7 -17.80 -2.49 11.65
C SER A 7 -16.49 -1.75 11.89
N ALA A 8 -16.54 -0.42 12.05
CA ALA A 8 -15.38 0.48 12.23
C ALA A 8 -14.50 0.19 13.47
N ARG A 9 -14.77 -0.88 14.24
CA ARG A 9 -14.03 -1.28 15.45
C ARG A 9 -13.36 -2.66 15.38
N GLN A 10 -13.36 -3.35 14.23
CA GLN A 10 -12.74 -4.69 14.15
C GLN A 10 -11.22 -4.66 13.95
N PHE A 11 -10.67 -3.58 13.39
CA PHE A 11 -9.23 -3.41 13.15
C PHE A 11 -8.84 -1.93 13.15
N ASN A 12 -7.56 -1.65 13.45
CA ASN A 12 -7.01 -0.29 13.49
C ASN A 12 -6.37 0.15 12.17
N LEU A 13 -5.91 -0.82 11.37
CA LEU A 13 -5.15 -0.59 10.15
C LEU A 13 -5.48 -1.67 9.12
N LEU A 14 -5.81 -1.25 7.90
CA LEU A 14 -5.94 -2.14 6.76
C LEU A 14 -4.58 -2.35 6.10
N ILE A 15 -4.14 -3.60 6.03
CA ILE A 15 -2.96 -4.00 5.24
C ILE A 15 -3.38 -5.06 4.23
N THR A 16 -3.14 -4.81 2.94
CA THR A 16 -3.44 -5.76 1.87
C THR A 16 -2.15 -6.25 1.23
N ASN A 17 -1.92 -7.56 1.21
CA ASN A 17 -0.79 -8.17 0.50
C ASN A 17 -1.29 -8.91 -0.73
N VAL A 18 -0.94 -8.41 -1.92
CA VAL A 18 -1.36 -8.98 -3.20
C VAL A 18 -0.12 -9.33 -4.02
N PRO A 19 0.14 -10.63 -4.29
CA PRO A 19 1.23 -11.05 -5.17
C PRO A 19 1.04 -10.47 -6.58
N GLY A 20 2.06 -9.82 -7.12
CA GLY A 20 2.07 -9.32 -8.50
C GLY A 20 2.98 -10.15 -9.42
N ALA A 21 3.14 -9.67 -10.65
CA ALA A 21 3.90 -10.37 -11.69
C ALA A 21 5.39 -10.46 -11.34
N GLN A 22 5.97 -11.67 -11.41
CA GLN A 22 7.38 -11.91 -11.09
C GLN A 22 8.33 -11.79 -12.29
N SER A 23 7.79 -11.49 -13.48
CA SER A 23 8.55 -11.24 -14.69
C SER A 23 8.42 -9.78 -15.13
N GLN A 24 9.42 -9.29 -15.88
CA GLN A 24 9.40 -7.96 -16.48
C GLN A 24 8.18 -7.80 -17.41
N MET A 25 7.39 -6.77 -17.13
CA MET A 25 6.20 -6.39 -17.88
C MET A 25 6.46 -5.14 -18.72
N TYR A 26 5.66 -4.95 -19.76
CA TYR A 26 5.73 -3.80 -20.65
C TYR A 26 4.36 -3.18 -20.87
N ILE A 27 4.29 -1.85 -20.90
CA ILE A 27 3.10 -1.07 -21.22
C ILE A 27 3.41 -0.24 -22.46
N ALA A 28 2.65 -0.44 -23.54
CA ALA A 28 2.86 0.25 -24.82
C ALA A 28 4.33 0.19 -25.31
N GLY A 29 5.00 -0.96 -25.12
CA GLY A 29 6.40 -1.17 -25.51
C GLY A 29 7.45 -0.63 -24.54
N THR A 30 7.05 0.05 -23.46
CA THR A 30 7.95 0.57 -22.42
C THR A 30 7.99 -0.34 -21.21
N LYS A 31 9.14 -0.43 -20.51
CA LYS A 31 9.29 -1.27 -19.32
C LYS A 31 8.45 -0.71 -18.17
N LEU A 32 7.63 -1.57 -17.55
CA LEU A 32 7.06 -1.26 -16.24
C LEU A 32 8.18 -1.39 -15.20
N LEU A 33 8.42 -0.33 -14.44
CA LEU A 33 9.53 -0.30 -13.48
C LEU A 33 9.06 -0.74 -12.09
N GLU A 34 7.89 -0.27 -11.69
CA GLU A 34 7.42 -0.35 -10.31
C GLU A 34 5.90 -0.47 -10.29
N THR A 35 5.34 -1.07 -9.23
CA THR A 35 3.89 -1.15 -9.03
C THR A 35 3.55 -0.84 -7.59
N TYR A 36 2.69 0.15 -7.37
CA TYR A 36 2.25 0.56 -6.04
C TYR A 36 0.73 0.39 -5.93
N ALA A 37 0.27 -0.47 -5.02
CA ALA A 37 -1.15 -0.60 -4.74
C ALA A 37 -1.66 0.55 -3.88
N VAL A 38 -2.81 1.11 -4.24
CA VAL A 38 -3.49 2.14 -3.46
C VAL A 38 -4.78 1.54 -2.89
N PRO A 39 -4.75 0.91 -1.71
CA PRO A 39 -5.96 0.38 -1.08
C PRO A 39 -6.89 1.54 -0.69
N PRO A 40 -8.22 1.35 -0.75
CA PRO A 40 -9.16 2.41 -0.38
C PRO A 40 -9.11 2.70 1.12
N LEU A 41 -9.27 3.98 1.48
CA LEU A 41 -9.56 4.36 2.86
C LEU A 41 -11.01 4.01 3.17
N LEU A 42 -11.21 3.12 4.13
CA LEU A 42 -12.55 2.75 4.60
C LEU A 42 -13.07 3.81 5.57
N HIS A 43 -14.37 3.81 5.82
CA HIS A 43 -14.97 4.75 6.77
C HIS A 43 -14.32 4.60 8.15
N ASN A 44 -13.94 5.73 8.76
CA ASN A 44 -13.18 5.79 10.02
C ASN A 44 -11.82 5.07 9.98
N GLN A 45 -11.12 5.09 8.84
CA GLN A 45 -9.73 4.67 8.74
C GLN A 45 -8.87 5.81 8.21
N THR A 46 -7.80 6.13 8.95
CA THR A 46 -6.87 7.21 8.62
C THR A 46 -5.75 6.75 7.68
N LEU A 47 -5.42 5.45 7.68
CA LEU A 47 -4.28 4.88 6.99
C LEU A 47 -4.64 3.50 6.42
N ALA A 48 -4.15 3.19 5.22
CA ALA A 48 -4.17 1.86 4.62
C ALA A 48 -2.85 1.59 3.89
N ILE A 49 -2.31 0.38 4.04
CA ILE A 49 -1.04 -0.05 3.45
C ILE A 49 -1.29 -1.15 2.42
N GLY A 50 -0.83 -0.94 1.19
CA GLY A 50 -0.82 -1.93 0.13
C GLY A 50 0.58 -2.51 -0.03
N VAL A 51 0.70 -3.84 -0.08
CA VAL A 51 1.93 -4.54 -0.38
C VAL A 51 1.74 -5.30 -1.69
N THR A 52 2.61 -5.04 -2.66
CA THR A 52 2.63 -5.73 -3.95
C THR A 52 4.02 -6.18 -4.30
N SER A 53 4.14 -7.41 -4.81
CA SER A 53 5.41 -7.91 -5.35
C SER A 53 5.49 -7.69 -6.86
N TYR A 54 6.64 -7.27 -7.37
CA TYR A 54 6.88 -7.18 -8.81
C TYR A 54 8.35 -7.41 -9.14
N ASN A 55 8.60 -8.27 -10.13
CA ASN A 55 9.94 -8.55 -10.65
C ASN A 55 10.99 -8.80 -9.55
N GLY A 56 10.64 -9.61 -8.54
CA GLY A 56 11.53 -9.96 -7.42
C GLY A 56 11.66 -8.89 -6.33
N MET A 57 10.97 -7.75 -6.43
CA MET A 57 10.95 -6.68 -5.43
C MET A 57 9.58 -6.56 -4.75
N LEU A 58 9.57 -6.01 -3.53
CA LEU A 58 8.35 -5.63 -2.81
C LEU A 58 8.16 -4.12 -2.87
N TYR A 59 6.92 -3.71 -3.08
CA TYR A 59 6.49 -2.32 -3.17
C TYR A 59 5.40 -2.06 -2.14
N PHE A 60 5.56 -0.95 -1.42
CA PHE A 60 4.65 -0.53 -0.36
C PHE A 60 3.93 0.74 -0.81
N GLY A 61 2.62 0.67 -0.96
CA GLY A 61 1.76 1.83 -1.18
C GLY A 61 1.15 2.28 0.13
N ILE A 62 1.34 3.55 0.47
CA ILE A 62 0.80 4.19 1.66
C ILE A 62 -0.31 5.13 1.22
N ASN A 63 -1.54 4.84 1.64
CA ASN A 63 -2.69 5.71 1.40
C ASN A 63 -3.21 6.23 2.74
N ALA A 64 -3.30 7.54 2.92
CA ALA A 64 -3.70 8.14 4.18
C ALA A 64 -4.61 9.35 3.98
N ASP A 65 -5.45 9.63 4.98
CA ASP A 65 -6.21 10.86 5.07
C ASP A 65 -5.27 12.00 5.48
N ARG A 66 -5.12 12.97 4.57
CA ARG A 66 -4.20 14.11 4.73
C ARG A 66 -4.56 15.01 5.92
N ASP A 67 -5.84 15.12 6.25
CA ASP A 67 -6.30 16.01 7.33
C ASP A 67 -6.20 15.32 8.69
N ALA A 68 -6.31 13.99 8.73
CA ALA A 68 -6.24 13.20 9.96
C ALA A 68 -4.83 12.70 10.32
N MET A 69 -3.85 12.74 9.40
CA MET A 69 -2.46 12.32 9.63
C MET A 69 -1.46 13.30 8.98
N SER A 70 -0.98 14.27 9.76
CA SER A 70 -0.06 15.31 9.28
C SER A 70 1.38 14.82 9.06
N ASP A 71 1.74 13.65 9.60
CA ASP A 71 3.08 13.08 9.63
C ASP A 71 3.23 11.83 8.75
N VAL A 72 2.30 11.60 7.81
CA VAL A 72 2.33 10.44 6.90
C VAL A 72 3.64 10.34 6.11
N ASP A 73 4.28 11.47 5.79
CA ASP A 73 5.54 11.49 5.04
C ASP A 73 6.72 10.86 5.82
N MET A 74 6.58 10.65 7.13
CA MET A 74 7.59 9.97 7.96
C MET A 74 7.55 8.44 7.79
N LEU A 75 6.38 7.86 7.47
CA LEU A 75 6.19 6.41 7.39
C LEU A 75 7.14 5.69 6.42
N PRO A 76 7.38 6.19 5.19
CA PRO A 76 8.32 5.56 4.26
C PRO A 76 9.73 5.41 4.84
N SER A 77 10.24 6.43 5.55
CA SER A 77 11.56 6.39 6.17
C SER A 77 11.60 5.40 7.32
N LEU A 78 10.59 5.42 8.20
CA LEU A 78 10.49 4.49 9.34
C LEU A 78 10.39 3.03 8.89
N LEU A 79 9.65 2.76 7.81
CA LEU A 79 9.57 1.42 7.21
C LEU A 79 10.92 0.96 6.67
N ARG A 80 11.69 1.87 6.07
CA ARG A 80 13.02 1.56 5.57
C ARG A 80 13.98 1.26 6.72
N GLU A 81 14.00 2.10 7.74
CA GLU A 81 14.81 1.89 8.94
C GLU A 81 14.50 0.55 9.61
N ALA A 82 13.21 0.19 9.73
CA ALA A 82 12.80 -1.08 10.33
C ALA A 82 13.15 -2.32 9.49
N LEU A 83 13.41 -2.17 8.19
CA LEU A 83 13.87 -3.27 7.32
C LEU A 83 15.39 -3.43 7.32
N ASP A 84 16.11 -2.35 7.64
CA ASP A 84 17.57 -2.33 7.71
C ASP A 84 18.12 -2.83 9.06
N GLU A 85 17.26 -3.03 10.08
CA GLU A 85 17.57 -3.67 11.37
C GLU A 85 17.72 -5.20 11.24
#